data_AF-A0A3L7P194-F1
#
_entry.id   AF-A0A3L7P194-F1
#
_cell.length_a   1.000
_cell.length_b   1.000
_cell.length_c   1.000
_cell.angle_alpha   90.00
_cell.angle_beta   90.00
_cell.angle_gamma   90.00
#
_symmetry.space_group_name_H-M   'P 1'
#
loop_
_entity.id
_entity.type
_entity.pdbx_description
1 polymer ?
#
loop_
_entity_poly.entity_id
_entity_poly.type
_entity_poly.pdbx_seq_one_letter_code
_entity_poly.pdbx_strand_id
1 'polypeptide(L)'
;MRLRCWEIFVEKPLVGKQAGMQVEKIACNSCGAPLEVAATTQFATCRHCGANLSIQRTETATFTEVLEQLAAKTDQLSEQVQNLTGHTELAALDREWQMERENYMVTRQDGARHIPSEAGAIGGGIAITIFGCVWVGMASSMNSMGPSFGPSSFADNAFPLFGLVFIIVGIGASAIAYNKAGDHRRAQQRYRRRRAEIQNRSRSRDSGR
;
A
#
# COMPACT_ATOMS: atom_id res chain seq x y z
N MET A 1 -18.75 47.03 17.77
CA MET A 1 -18.19 48.37 18.04
C MET A 1 -16.66 48.34 17.96
N ARG A 2 -16.10 48.36 16.74
CA ARG A 2 -14.83 49.01 16.38
C ARG A 2 -14.66 48.90 14.87
N LEU A 3 -14.86 50.06 14.26
CA LEU A 3 -14.67 50.41 12.86
C LEU A 3 -13.17 50.52 12.53
N ARG A 4 -12.90 50.74 11.23
CA ARG A 4 -11.67 51.29 10.60
C ARG A 4 -10.75 50.19 10.05
N CYS A 5 -10.11 50.30 8.90
CA CYS A 5 -10.07 51.31 7.84
C CYS A 5 -9.19 50.64 6.78
N TRP A 6 -9.68 50.38 5.57
CA TRP A 6 -8.78 50.06 4.45
C TRP A 6 -9.17 51.01 3.31
N GLU A 7 -8.61 52.21 3.42
CA GLU A 7 -8.54 53.21 2.37
C GLU A 7 -7.65 52.71 1.23
N ILE A 8 -8.23 52.65 0.04
CA ILE A 8 -7.77 53.37 -1.16
C ILE A 8 -6.25 53.33 -1.41
N PHE A 9 -5.82 52.42 -2.29
CA PHE A 9 -4.64 52.63 -3.12
C PHE A 9 -5.07 52.59 -4.59
N VAL A 10 -5.55 53.74 -5.08
CA VAL A 10 -5.72 54.00 -6.51
C VAL A 10 -4.35 54.43 -7.03
N GLU A 11 -3.59 53.48 -7.57
CA GLU A 11 -2.34 53.78 -8.27
C GLU A 11 -2.66 54.60 -9.52
N LYS A 12 -2.05 55.79 -9.59
CA LYS A 12 -2.02 56.66 -10.76
C LYS A 12 -1.47 55.87 -11.97
N PRO A 13 -2.12 55.89 -13.14
CA PRO A 13 -1.46 55.44 -14.35
C PRO A 13 -0.34 56.42 -14.69
N LEU A 14 0.90 55.94 -14.63
CA LEU A 14 2.05 56.62 -15.17
C LEU A 14 1.86 56.73 -16.69
N VAL A 15 1.46 57.91 -17.16
CA VAL A 15 1.49 58.30 -18.57
C VAL A 15 2.96 58.41 -18.98
N GLY A 16 3.53 57.26 -19.35
CA GLY A 16 4.86 57.11 -19.89
C GLY A 16 4.94 57.60 -21.33
N LYS A 17 5.66 58.71 -21.49
CA LYS A 17 6.42 59.16 -22.66
C LYS A 17 6.49 58.12 -23.81
N GLN A 18 5.85 58.41 -24.93
CA GLN A 18 5.98 57.64 -26.18
C GLN A 18 7.41 57.76 -26.72
N ALA A 19 8.27 56.82 -26.35
CA ALA A 19 9.47 56.50 -27.12
C ALA A 19 9.02 55.71 -28.36
N GLY A 20 9.61 56.01 -29.53
CA GLY A 20 9.26 55.40 -30.82
C GLY A 20 9.00 53.90 -30.69
N MET A 21 7.73 53.53 -30.84
CA MET A 21 7.24 52.17 -30.64
C MET A 21 7.71 51.31 -31.81
N GLN A 22 8.88 50.69 -31.68
CA GLN A 22 9.31 49.69 -32.64
C GLN A 22 8.39 48.48 -32.47
N VAL A 23 7.49 48.33 -33.45
CA VAL A 23 6.49 47.28 -33.49
C VAL A 23 7.12 46.11 -34.23
N GLU A 24 7.30 45.00 -33.54
CA GLU A 24 7.83 43.77 -34.13
C GLU A 24 6.66 42.87 -34.53
N LYS A 25 6.72 42.29 -35.73
CA LYS A 25 5.72 41.35 -36.23
C LYS A 25 6.15 39.93 -35.88
N ILE A 26 5.40 39.28 -35.01
CA ILE A 26 5.66 37.91 -34.57
C ILE A 26 4.44 37.06 -34.90
N ALA A 27 4.62 35.84 -35.39
CA ALA A 27 3.51 34.93 -35.63
C ALA A 27 3.03 34.30 -34.32
N CYS A 28 1.71 34.23 -34.13
CA CYS A 28 1.12 33.49 -33.03
C CYS A 28 1.43 31.99 -33.16
N ASN A 29 2.04 31.38 -32.13
CA ASN A 29 2.35 29.95 -32.15
C ASN A 29 1.10 29.03 -32.15
N SER A 30 -0.07 29.57 -31.79
CA SER A 30 -1.32 28.79 -31.75
C SER A 30 -2.06 28.77 -33.09
N CYS A 31 -2.15 29.90 -33.80
CA CYS A 31 -2.95 30.01 -35.03
C CYS A 31 -2.19 30.55 -36.26
N GLY A 32 -0.92 30.93 -36.11
CA GLY A 32 -0.11 31.50 -37.19
C GLY A 32 -0.43 32.95 -37.57
N ALA A 33 -1.44 33.58 -36.96
CA ALA A 33 -1.79 34.96 -37.27
C ALA A 33 -0.67 35.95 -36.89
N PRO A 34 -0.41 36.99 -37.72
CA PRO A 34 0.59 38.00 -37.42
C PRO A 34 0.14 38.86 -36.23
N LEU A 35 1.02 38.99 -35.25
CA LEU A 35 0.82 39.78 -34.04
C LEU A 35 1.82 40.93 -34.00
N GLU A 36 1.31 42.14 -33.81
CA GLU A 36 2.11 43.34 -33.64
C GLU A 36 2.28 43.60 -32.14
N VAL A 37 3.52 43.45 -31.66
CA VAL A 37 3.85 43.60 -30.24
C VAL A 37 5.01 44.57 -30.09
N ALA A 38 4.96 45.39 -29.04
CA ALA A 38 6.06 46.29 -28.75
C ALA A 38 7.28 45.49 -28.27
N ALA A 39 8.48 45.97 -28.59
CA ALA A 39 9.74 45.32 -28.26
C ALA A 39 9.91 45.02 -26.75
N THR A 40 9.20 45.75 -25.88
CA THR A 40 9.27 45.60 -24.41
C THR A 40 8.15 44.75 -23.83
N THR A 41 7.17 44.31 -24.62
CA THR A 41 6.02 43.55 -24.12
C THR A 41 6.41 42.09 -23.86
N GLN A 42 6.13 41.59 -22.65
CA GLN A 42 6.34 40.19 -22.25
C GLN A 42 5.11 39.30 -22.44
N PHE A 43 3.91 39.89 -22.41
CA PHE A 43 2.64 39.17 -22.56
C PHE A 43 1.76 39.84 -23.60
N ALA A 44 1.22 39.08 -24.53
CA ALA A 44 0.31 39.60 -25.54
C ALA A 44 -0.82 38.62 -25.82
N THR A 45 -2.03 39.16 -26.02
CA THR A 45 -3.20 38.38 -26.37
C THR A 45 -3.40 38.40 -27.88
N CYS A 46 -3.49 37.23 -28.50
CA CYS A 46 -3.77 37.14 -29.93
C CYS A 46 -5.20 37.62 -30.21
N ARG A 47 -5.36 38.65 -31.05
CA ARG A 47 -6.70 39.14 -31.45
C ARG A 47 -7.49 38.13 -32.30
N HIS A 48 -6.82 37.17 -32.93
CA HIS A 48 -7.47 36.22 -33.85
C HIS A 48 -7.98 34.96 -33.13
N CYS A 49 -7.19 34.37 -32.23
CA CYS A 49 -7.59 33.15 -31.50
C CYS A 49 -7.86 33.37 -30.00
N GLY A 50 -7.61 34.58 -29.49
CA GLY A 50 -7.79 34.90 -28.06
C GLY A 50 -6.71 34.35 -27.14
N ALA A 51 -5.76 33.53 -27.63
CA ALA A 51 -4.75 32.91 -26.79
C ALA A 51 -3.84 33.95 -26.10
N ASN A 52 -3.60 33.77 -24.81
CA ASN A 52 -2.66 34.58 -24.04
C ASN A 52 -1.24 33.98 -24.18
N LEU A 53 -0.31 34.77 -24.72
CA LEU A 53 1.01 34.32 -25.12
C LEU A 53 2.08 35.03 -24.29
N SER A 54 3.03 34.25 -23.75
CA SER A 54 4.28 34.80 -23.23
C SER A 54 5.30 34.89 -24.35
N ILE A 55 5.88 36.09 -24.56
CA ILE A 55 6.89 36.35 -25.59
C ILE A 55 8.28 36.14 -24.96
N GLN A 56 8.91 35.01 -25.29
CA GLN A 56 10.28 34.71 -24.87
C GLN A 56 11.21 35.12 -26.00
N ARG A 57 12.11 36.08 -25.73
CA ARG A 57 13.15 36.54 -26.67
C ARG A 57 14.48 35.89 -26.27
N THR A 58 15.03 35.05 -27.15
CA THR A 58 16.39 34.51 -27.02
C THR A 58 17.29 35.12 -28.09
N GLU A 59 18.62 35.06 -27.92
CA GLU A 59 19.59 35.70 -28.83
C GLU A 59 19.45 35.29 -30.31
N THR A 60 18.76 34.18 -30.60
CA THR A 60 18.62 33.63 -31.96
C THR A 60 17.17 33.45 -32.43
N ALA A 61 16.16 33.62 -31.57
CA ALA A 61 14.76 33.48 -31.94
C ALA A 61 13.77 34.03 -30.89
N THR A 62 12.60 34.47 -31.36
CA THR A 62 11.48 34.89 -30.51
C THR A 62 10.33 33.90 -30.66
N PHE A 63 9.91 33.24 -29.58
CA PHE A 63 8.81 32.27 -29.59
C PHE A 63 7.70 32.67 -28.60
N THR A 64 6.48 32.25 -28.89
CA THR A 64 5.30 32.47 -28.04
C THR A 64 4.82 31.15 -27.43
N GLU A 65 4.76 31.07 -26.11
CA GLU A 65 4.26 29.88 -25.40
C GLU A 65 2.85 30.12 -24.84
N VAL A 66 1.96 29.14 -25.00
CA VAL A 66 0.56 29.19 -24.55
C VAL A 66 0.48 28.76 -23.09
N LEU A 67 0.40 29.73 -22.17
CA LEU A 67 0.35 29.48 -20.71
C LEU A 67 -0.91 28.73 -20.27
N GLU A 68 -2.02 28.91 -20.98
CA GLU A 68 -3.34 28.34 -20.62
C GLU A 68 -3.40 26.82 -20.81
N GLN A 69 -2.69 26.28 -21.80
CA GLN A 69 -2.62 24.84 -22.02
C GLN A 69 -1.74 24.12 -20.98
N LEU A 70 -0.76 24.81 -20.37
CA LEU A 70 0.04 24.25 -19.29
C LEU A 70 -0.75 24.19 -17.98
N ALA A 71 -1.53 25.24 -17.65
CA ALA A 71 -2.37 25.24 -16.45
C ALA A 71 -3.41 24.11 -16.51
N ALA A 72 -4.14 23.99 -17.63
CA ALA A 72 -5.12 22.93 -17.82
C ALA A 72 -4.52 21.51 -17.76
N LYS A 73 -3.33 21.30 -18.35
CA LYS A 73 -2.63 20.00 -18.26
C LYS A 73 -2.12 19.71 -16.86
N THR A 74 -1.67 20.73 -16.12
CA THR A 74 -1.16 20.57 -14.75
C THR A 74 -2.28 20.16 -13.79
N ASP A 75 -3.48 20.72 -13.94
CA ASP A 75 -4.65 20.32 -13.14
C ASP A 75 -5.05 18.87 -13.43
N GLN A 76 -5.05 18.48 -14.71
CA GLN A 76 -5.34 17.10 -15.10
C GLN A 76 -4.27 16.10 -14.60
N LEU A 77 -2.99 16.49 -14.59
CA LEU A 77 -1.89 15.69 -14.05
C LEU A 77 -1.93 15.61 -12.51
N SER A 78 -2.26 16.70 -11.83
CA SER A 78 -2.44 16.74 -10.37
C SER A 78 -3.51 15.74 -9.93
N GLU A 79 -4.63 15.69 -10.65
CA GLU A 79 -5.70 14.73 -10.42
C GLU A 79 -5.25 13.28 -10.63
N GLN A 80 -4.50 12.99 -11.70
CA GLN A 80 -3.95 11.66 -11.95
C GLN A 80 -2.96 11.22 -10.86
N VAL A 81 -2.13 12.14 -10.36
CA VAL A 81 -1.18 11.86 -9.27
C VAL A 81 -1.92 11.56 -7.96
N GLN A 82 -3.00 12.29 -7.66
CA GLN A 82 -3.81 12.04 -6.46
C GLN A 82 -4.45 10.65 -6.49
N ASN A 83 -4.98 10.24 -7.64
CA ASN A 83 -5.57 8.91 -7.80
C ASN A 83 -4.51 7.80 -7.70
N LEU A 84 -3.32 8.02 -8.29
CA LEU A 84 -2.19 7.09 -8.17
C LEU A 84 -1.74 6.89 -6.72
N THR A 85 -1.76 7.95 -5.90
CA THR A 85 -1.27 7.89 -4.52
C THR A 85 -2.07 6.87 -3.70
N GLY A 86 -3.39 6.83 -3.85
CA GLY A 86 -4.24 5.84 -3.15
C GLY A 86 -3.92 4.40 -3.54
N HIS A 87 -3.65 4.14 -4.82
CA HIS A 87 -3.24 2.82 -5.29
C HIS A 87 -1.87 2.39 -4.76
N THR A 88 -0.92 3.32 -4.63
CA THR A 88 0.41 3.01 -4.08
C THR A 88 0.36 2.62 -2.60
N GLU A 89 -0.49 3.27 -1.81
CA GLU A 89 -0.65 2.98 -0.38
C GLU A 89 -1.26 1.58 -0.16
N LEU A 90 -2.31 1.22 -0.92
CA LEU A 90 -2.89 -0.12 -0.88
C LEU A 90 -1.89 -1.20 -1.30
N ALA A 91 -1.13 -0.96 -2.38
CA ALA A 91 -0.12 -1.90 -2.85
C ALA A 91 1.01 -2.09 -1.83
N ALA A 92 1.41 -1.03 -1.12
CA ALA A 92 2.39 -1.13 -0.04
C ALA A 92 1.86 -1.97 1.13
N LEU A 93 0.63 -1.70 1.59
CA LEU A 93 -0.03 -2.48 2.64
C LEU A 93 -0.18 -3.96 2.26
N ASP A 94 -0.52 -4.25 1.00
CA ASP A 94 -0.64 -5.61 0.51
C ASP A 94 0.71 -6.34 0.51
N ARG A 95 1.80 -5.67 0.12
CA ARG A 95 3.16 -6.25 0.19
C ARG A 95 3.58 -6.53 1.63
N GLU A 96 3.34 -5.60 2.55
CA GLU A 96 3.61 -5.80 3.98
C GLU A 96 2.84 -7.00 4.52
N TRP A 97 1.55 -7.12 4.18
CA TRP A 97 0.74 -8.25 4.58
C TRP A 97 1.24 -9.58 4.01
N GLN A 98 1.73 -9.61 2.76
CA GLN A 98 2.32 -10.82 2.19
C GLN A 98 3.54 -11.28 3.00
N MET A 99 4.45 -10.36 3.32
CA MET A 99 5.63 -10.65 4.15
C MET A 99 5.25 -11.10 5.56
N GLU A 100 4.30 -10.42 6.21
CA GLU A 100 3.83 -10.80 7.55
C GLU A 100 3.15 -12.18 7.53
N ARG A 101 2.33 -12.45 6.50
CA ARG A 101 1.63 -13.73 6.31
C ARG A 101 2.60 -14.90 6.16
N GLU A 102 3.70 -14.71 5.43
CA GLU A 102 4.73 -15.75 5.26
C GLU A 102 5.34 -16.21 6.59
N ASN A 103 5.53 -15.30 7.56
CA ASN A 103 6.03 -15.65 8.89
C ASN A 103 5.07 -16.58 9.65
N TYR A 104 3.77 -16.50 9.37
CA TYR A 104 2.76 -17.36 9.98
C TYR A 104 2.56 -18.70 9.28
N MET A 105 3.05 -18.87 8.05
CA MET A 105 2.94 -20.14 7.33
C MET A 105 3.82 -21.21 7.95
N VAL A 106 3.43 -22.47 7.76
CA VAL A 106 4.24 -23.64 8.13
C VAL A 106 4.56 -24.41 6.85
N THR A 107 5.85 -24.61 6.61
CA THR A 107 6.35 -25.43 5.50
C THR A 107 6.19 -26.90 5.89
N ARG A 108 5.43 -27.65 5.09
CA ARG A 108 5.34 -29.10 5.22
C ARG A 108 6.54 -29.75 4.52
N GLN A 109 6.80 -31.01 4.82
CA GLN A 109 7.90 -31.79 4.25
C GLN A 109 7.88 -31.88 2.72
N ASP A 110 6.73 -31.70 2.08
CA ASP A 110 6.54 -31.64 0.62
C ASP A 110 6.91 -30.28 0.01
N GLY A 111 7.37 -29.32 0.82
CA GLY A 111 7.67 -27.95 0.39
C GLY A 111 6.44 -27.07 0.25
N ALA A 112 5.22 -27.61 0.41
CA ALA A 112 4.02 -26.81 0.37
C ALA A 112 3.92 -25.93 1.61
N ARG A 113 3.68 -24.63 1.39
CA ARG A 113 3.39 -23.68 2.47
C ARG A 113 1.87 -23.62 2.65
N HIS A 114 1.40 -23.97 3.84
CA HIS A 114 0.00 -23.85 4.19
C HIS A 114 -0.18 -22.94 5.40
N ILE A 115 -1.32 -22.28 5.47
CA ILE A 115 -1.73 -21.53 6.65
C ILE A 115 -2.28 -22.57 7.64
N PRO A 116 -1.69 -22.70 8.85
CA PRO A 116 -2.19 -23.64 9.84
C PRO A 116 -3.64 -23.29 10.16
N SER A 117 -4.55 -24.25 9.97
CA SER A 117 -5.94 -24.10 10.38
C SER A 117 -6.06 -24.42 11.86
N GLU A 118 -6.88 -23.67 12.58
CA GLU A 118 -7.09 -23.91 14.02
C GLU A 118 -7.84 -25.20 14.28
N ALA A 119 -8.76 -25.53 13.39
CA ALA A 119 -9.43 -26.82 13.39
C ALA A 119 -8.40 -27.96 13.25
N GLY A 120 -7.35 -27.76 12.44
CA GLY A 120 -6.25 -28.70 12.29
C GLY A 120 -5.43 -28.85 13.57
N ALA A 121 -5.11 -27.75 14.25
CA ALA A 121 -4.36 -27.79 15.52
C ALA A 121 -5.16 -28.49 16.64
N ILE A 122 -6.43 -28.12 16.83
CA ILE A 122 -7.30 -28.73 17.85
C ILE A 122 -7.56 -30.20 17.52
N GLY A 123 -7.91 -30.51 16.27
CA GLY A 123 -8.17 -31.87 15.82
C GLY A 123 -6.94 -32.77 15.95
N GLY A 124 -5.75 -32.25 15.58
CA GLY A 124 -4.48 -32.95 15.74
C GLY A 124 -4.13 -33.24 17.19
N GLY A 125 -4.30 -32.26 18.09
CA GLY A 125 -4.06 -32.44 19.52
C GLY A 125 -4.97 -33.50 20.15
N ILE A 126 -6.27 -33.48 19.81
CA ILE A 126 -7.23 -34.50 20.27
C ILE A 126 -6.84 -35.88 19.73
N ALA A 127 -6.53 -36.00 18.44
CA ALA A 127 -6.14 -37.26 17.83
C ALA A 127 -4.87 -37.85 18.47
N ILE A 128 -3.84 -37.03 18.69
CA ILE A 128 -2.59 -37.46 19.35
C ILE A 128 -2.87 -37.91 20.79
N THR A 129 -3.72 -37.20 21.51
CA THR A 129 -4.07 -37.57 22.90
C THR A 129 -4.81 -38.90 22.95
N ILE A 130 -5.82 -39.10 22.10
CA ILE A 130 -6.57 -40.36 22.03
C ILE A 130 -5.64 -41.51 21.63
N PHE A 131 -4.83 -41.31 20.59
CA PHE A 131 -3.88 -42.32 20.12
C PHE A 131 -2.85 -42.67 21.21
N GLY A 132 -2.30 -41.68 21.91
CA GLY A 132 -1.37 -41.87 23.01
C GLY A 132 -1.99 -42.68 24.16
N CYS A 133 -3.23 -42.37 24.55
CA CYS A 133 -3.96 -43.13 25.57
C CYS A 133 -4.19 -44.59 25.15
N VAL A 134 -4.62 -44.82 23.90
CA VAL A 134 -4.83 -46.17 23.36
C VAL A 134 -3.50 -46.95 23.33
N TRP A 135 -2.42 -46.31 22.87
CA TRP A 135 -1.08 -46.90 22.82
C TRP A 135 -0.57 -47.31 24.20
N VAL A 136 -0.67 -46.42 25.20
CA VAL A 136 -0.25 -46.69 26.59
C VAL A 136 -1.07 -47.83 27.19
N GLY A 137 -2.39 -47.86 26.94
CA GLY A 137 -3.27 -48.96 27.38
C GLY A 137 -2.89 -50.30 26.75
N MET A 138 -2.66 -50.32 25.43
CA MET A 138 -2.27 -51.53 24.71
C MET A 138 -0.89 -52.04 25.17
N ALA A 139 0.10 -51.16 25.29
CA ALA A 139 1.43 -51.52 25.79
C ALA A 139 1.38 -52.11 27.22
N SER A 140 0.55 -51.53 28.08
CA SER A 140 0.36 -52.04 29.45
C SER A 140 -0.29 -53.44 29.47
N SER A 141 -1.18 -53.72 28.51
CA SER A 141 -1.85 -55.04 28.40
C SER A 141 -0.95 -56.15 27.84
N MET A 142 0.09 -55.81 27.07
CA MET A 142 1.04 -56.80 26.55
C MET A 142 2.05 -57.24 27.61
N ASN A 143 2.42 -56.35 28.53
CA ASN A 143 3.28 -56.68 29.68
C ASN A 143 2.65 -57.70 30.64
N SER A 144 1.32 -57.90 30.61
CA SER A 144 0.66 -58.88 31.49
C SER A 144 0.52 -60.29 30.90
N MET A 145 0.86 -60.51 29.62
CA MET A 145 0.68 -61.79 28.92
C MET A 145 1.98 -62.44 28.39
N GLY A 146 3.14 -61.76 28.46
CA GLY A 146 4.42 -62.26 27.92
C GLY A 146 5.24 -63.08 28.92
N PRO A 147 5.81 -64.24 28.55
CA PRO A 147 6.79 -64.95 29.36
C PRO A 147 8.06 -64.09 29.54
N SER A 148 8.53 -63.89 30.79
CA SER A 148 9.70 -63.07 31.15
C SER A 148 11.07 -63.60 30.66
N PHE A 149 11.13 -64.31 29.54
CA PHE A 149 12.32 -65.00 29.06
C PHE A 149 13.03 -64.21 27.95
N GLY A 150 13.84 -63.22 28.32
CA GLY A 150 14.74 -62.53 27.38
C GLY A 150 15.71 -61.56 28.05
N PRO A 151 17.01 -61.50 27.69
CA PRO A 151 18.02 -60.64 28.33
C PRO A 151 17.89 -59.13 28.07
N SER A 152 16.77 -58.64 27.52
CA SER A 152 16.60 -57.24 27.14
C SER A 152 15.70 -56.48 28.11
N SER A 153 16.07 -56.43 29.39
CA SER A 153 15.36 -55.72 30.47
C SER A 153 15.21 -54.19 30.25
N PHE A 154 15.88 -53.64 29.24
CA PHE A 154 15.71 -52.26 28.79
C PHE A 154 14.41 -52.06 27.99
N ALA A 155 13.93 -53.06 27.26
CA ALA A 155 12.77 -52.92 26.38
C ALA A 155 11.45 -52.78 27.17
N ASP A 156 11.31 -53.53 28.27
CA ASP A 156 10.07 -53.60 29.05
C ASP A 156 9.71 -52.28 29.76
N ASN A 157 10.70 -51.43 30.05
CA ASN A 157 10.52 -50.12 30.70
C ASN A 157 10.62 -48.92 29.74
N ALA A 158 11.29 -49.06 28.59
CA ALA A 158 11.45 -47.96 27.65
C ALA A 158 10.18 -47.66 26.85
N PHE A 159 9.35 -48.69 26.58
CA PHE A 159 8.19 -48.57 25.71
C PHE A 159 7.09 -47.62 26.23
N PRO A 160 6.69 -47.66 27.52
CA PRO A 160 5.71 -46.73 28.08
C PRO A 160 6.24 -45.29 28.18
N LEU A 161 7.52 -45.12 28.51
CA LEU A 161 8.15 -43.80 28.60
C LEU A 161 8.16 -43.09 27.25
N PHE A 162 8.38 -43.82 26.15
CA PHE A 162 8.30 -43.27 24.80
C PHE A 162 6.90 -42.71 24.49
N GLY A 163 5.84 -43.44 24.87
CA GLY A 163 4.46 -42.96 24.72
C GLY A 163 4.20 -41.66 25.48
N LEU A 164 4.71 -41.53 26.70
CA LEU A 164 4.57 -40.32 27.51
C LEU A 164 5.32 -39.12 26.90
N VAL A 165 6.54 -39.35 26.40
CA VAL A 165 7.30 -38.33 25.65
C VAL A 165 6.55 -37.89 24.40
N PHE A 166 5.99 -38.83 23.64
CA PHE A 166 5.21 -38.53 22.44
C PHE A 166 3.98 -37.66 22.73
N ILE A 167 3.26 -37.93 23.83
CA ILE A 167 2.12 -37.11 24.29
C ILE A 167 2.59 -35.70 24.63
N ILE A 168 3.67 -35.55 25.41
CA ILE A 168 4.20 -34.24 25.80
C ILE A 168 4.62 -33.42 24.58
N VAL A 169 5.37 -34.04 23.66
CA VAL A 169 5.80 -33.38 22.41
C VAL A 169 4.60 -33.01 21.54
N GLY A 170 3.61 -33.89 21.43
CA GLY A 170 2.38 -33.65 20.69
C GLY A 170 1.58 -32.47 21.23
N ILE A 171 1.38 -32.39 22.55
CA ILE A 171 0.70 -31.27 23.20
C ILE A 171 1.49 -29.97 22.99
N GLY A 172 2.82 -30.00 23.17
CA GLY A 172 3.68 -28.84 22.95
C GLY A 172 3.60 -28.30 21.52
N ALA A 173 3.69 -29.18 20.52
CA ALA A 173 3.54 -28.82 19.11
C ALA A 173 2.14 -28.25 18.82
N SER A 174 1.09 -28.86 19.39
CA SER A 174 -0.30 -28.39 19.25
C SER A 174 -0.48 -26.98 19.85
N ALA A 175 0.10 -26.70 21.01
CA ALA A 175 0.02 -25.38 21.65
C ALA A 175 0.73 -24.29 20.84
N ILE A 176 1.92 -24.59 20.31
CA ILE A 176 2.66 -23.66 19.43
C ILE A 176 1.86 -23.37 18.15
N ALA A 177 1.27 -24.40 17.52
CA ALA A 177 0.45 -24.25 16.33
C ALA A 177 -0.82 -23.41 16.61
N TYR A 178 -1.46 -23.62 17.75
CA TYR A 178 -2.64 -22.85 18.18
C TYR A 178 -2.33 -21.37 18.37
N ASN A 179 -1.24 -21.05 19.09
CA ASN A 179 -0.82 -19.66 19.29
C ASN A 179 -0.48 -18.98 17.96
N LYS A 180 0.25 -19.67 17.07
CA LYS A 180 0.61 -19.15 15.74
C LYS A 180 -0.63 -18.86 14.88
N ALA A 181 -1.65 -19.72 14.94
CA ALA A 181 -2.90 -19.51 14.23
C ALA A 181 -3.70 -18.31 14.80
N GLY A 182 -3.71 -18.15 16.13
CA GLY A 182 -4.33 -16.99 16.80
C GLY A 182 -3.67 -15.66 16.42
N ASP A 183 -2.34 -15.63 16.38
CA ASP A 183 -1.59 -14.44 15.98
C ASP A 183 -1.81 -14.09 14.51
N HIS A 184 -1.88 -15.09 13.62
CA HIS A 184 -2.26 -14.88 12.22
C HIS A 184 -3.66 -14.27 12.10
N ARG A 185 -4.65 -14.72 12.89
CA ARG A 185 -6.00 -14.12 12.86
C ARG A 185 -6.01 -12.68 13.33
N ARG A 186 -5.28 -12.36 14.40
CA ARG A 186 -5.14 -10.98 14.89
C ARG A 186 -4.47 -10.08 13.85
N ALA A 187 -3.39 -10.56 13.23
CA ALA A 187 -2.69 -9.85 12.15
C ALA A 187 -3.61 -9.63 10.94
N GLN A 188 -4.35 -10.65 10.51
CA GLN A 188 -5.30 -10.56 9.41
C GLN A 188 -6.42 -9.54 9.69
N GLN A 189 -6.93 -9.49 10.93
CA GLN A 189 -7.92 -8.49 11.31
C GLN A 189 -7.36 -7.08 11.26
N ARG A 190 -6.12 -6.85 11.72
CA ARG A 190 -5.44 -5.55 11.61
C ARG A 190 -5.30 -5.12 10.15
N TYR A 191 -4.84 -6.03 9.28
CA TYR A 191 -4.72 -5.77 7.84
C TYR A 191 -6.08 -5.41 7.22
N ARG A 192 -7.14 -6.19 7.49
CA ARG A 192 -8.48 -5.92 6.97
C ARG A 192 -9.02 -4.56 7.42
N ARG A 193 -8.79 -4.18 8.68
CA ARG A 193 -9.18 -2.86 9.21
C ARG A 193 -8.45 -1.73 8.47
N ARG A 194 -7.12 -1.81 8.33
CA ARG A 194 -6.32 -0.79 7.61
C ARG A 194 -6.74 -0.67 6.15
N ARG A 195 -6.99 -1.79 5.48
CA ARG A 195 -7.44 -1.79 4.08
C ARG A 195 -8.80 -1.12 3.93
N ALA A 196 -9.75 -1.42 4.81
CA ALA A 196 -11.06 -0.78 4.81
C ALA A 196 -10.95 0.74 5.06
N GLU A 197 -10.05 1.16 5.95
CA GLU A 197 -9.81 2.58 6.21
C GLU A 197 -9.29 3.33 4.97
N ILE A 198 -8.31 2.77 4.26
CA ILE A 198 -7.77 3.39 3.03
C ILE A 198 -8.85 3.47 1.94
N GLN A 199 -9.67 2.43 1.80
CA GLN A 199 -10.80 2.41 0.84
C GLN A 199 -11.90 3.40 1.20
N ASN A 200 -12.21 3.55 2.49
CA ASN A 200 -13.18 4.56 2.93
C ASN A 200 -12.65 5.98 2.69
N ARG A 201 -11.35 6.19 2.91
CA ARG A 201 -10.67 7.47 2.66
C ARG A 201 -10.68 7.82 1.17
N SER A 202 -10.39 6.87 0.27
CA SER A 202 -10.50 7.10 -1.17
C SER A 202 -11.94 7.41 -1.57
N ARG A 203 -12.91 6.64 -1.07
CA ARG A 203 -14.34 6.88 -1.35
C ARG A 203 -14.82 8.25 -0.87
N SER A 204 -14.36 8.71 0.30
CA SER A 204 -14.73 10.04 0.82
C SER A 204 -14.16 11.18 -0.02
N ARG A 205 -12.98 10.99 -0.61
CA ARG A 205 -12.37 11.96 -1.53
C ARG A 205 -13.16 12.05 -2.84
N ASP A 206 -13.63 10.91 -3.35
CA ASP A 206 -14.44 10.87 -4.57
C ASP A 206 -15.83 11.49 -4.39
N SER A 207 -16.46 11.35 -3.21
CA SER A 207 -17.80 11.89 -2.94
C SER A 207 -17.84 13.41 -2.69
N GLY A 208 -16.69 14.04 -2.42
CA GLY A 208 -16.59 15.47 -2.12
C GLY A 208 -16.36 16.36 -3.35
N ARG A 209 -16.45 15.78 -4.55
CA ARG A 209 -16.14 16.42 -5.83
C ARG A 209 -17.36 16.40 -6.74
#